data_AF-A0A7J3RCC7-F1
#
_entry.id   AF-A0A7J3RCC7-F1
#
_cell.length_a   1.000
_cell.length_b   1.000
_cell.length_c   1.000
_cell.angle_alpha   90.00
_cell.angle_beta   90.00
_cell.angle_gamma   90.00
#
_symmetry.space_group_name_H-M   'P 1'
#
loop_
_entity.id
_entity.type
_entity.pdbx_description
1 polymer ?
#
loop_
_entity_poly.entity_id
_entity_poly.type
_entity_poly.pdbx_seq_one_letter_code
_entity_poly.pdbx_strand_id
1 'polypeptide(L)'
;MFSVWEVIQIIITIFAVGFIFSPWRPGHFNSDLETQSQSYERIIKAIGFGAVIAAPAVLFHELAHKFLALHFGFTATYSASFIGLAIGIALKLFSPGFIFFLPGYVSISGHGTPLQFGLVALAGPLTNLALFLIFLILAKISANQPNSSISKYSIIWEISKSINLWLFIFNMLPIPGLDGFKFYASLLS
;
A
#
# COMPACT_ATOMS: atom_id res chain seq x y z
N MET A 1 9.35 2.22 -19.26
CA MET A 1 8.51 3.46 -19.22
C MET A 1 7.11 3.06 -18.72
N PHE A 2 6.37 3.97 -18.08
CA PHE A 2 4.97 3.71 -17.74
C PHE A 2 4.08 3.90 -18.95
N SER A 3 3.18 2.97 -19.19
CA SER A 3 2.09 3.19 -20.15
C SER A 3 0.99 4.04 -19.53
N VAL A 4 0.21 4.74 -20.36
CA VAL A 4 -0.99 5.49 -19.93
C VAL A 4 -1.94 4.58 -19.14
N TRP A 5 -2.05 3.32 -19.56
CA TRP A 5 -2.89 2.33 -18.89
C TRP A 5 -2.42 1.98 -17.48
N GLU A 6 -1.10 1.92 -17.26
CA GLU A 6 -0.56 1.73 -15.90
C GLU A 6 -0.86 2.92 -15.01
N VAL A 7 -0.76 4.15 -15.53
CA VAL A 7 -1.08 5.36 -14.77
C VAL A 7 -2.54 5.37 -14.35
N ILE A 8 -3.46 5.02 -15.26
CA ILE A 8 -4.89 4.89 -14.95
C ILE A 8 -5.12 3.87 -13.84
N GLN A 9 -4.48 2.70 -13.92
CA GLN A 9 -4.61 1.65 -12.91
C GLN A 9 -4.02 2.07 -11.55
N ILE A 10 -2.90 2.79 -11.53
CA ILE A 10 -2.34 3.36 -10.30
C ILE A 10 -3.35 4.32 -9.66
N ILE A 11 -3.98 5.20 -10.45
CA ILE A 11 -5.00 6.13 -9.96
C ILE A 11 -6.19 5.36 -9.36
N ILE A 12 -6.67 4.32 -10.05
CA ILE A 12 -7.74 3.45 -9.54
C ILE A 12 -7.35 2.83 -8.19
N THR A 13 -6.13 2.28 -8.09
CA THR A 13 -5.63 1.70 -6.83
C THR A 13 -5.56 2.74 -5.72
N ILE A 14 -5.09 3.97 -5.98
CA ILE A 14 -5.04 5.05 -4.98
C ILE A 14 -6.44 5.35 -4.43
N PHE A 15 -7.43 5.53 -5.31
CA PHE A 15 -8.79 5.81 -4.88
C PHE A 15 -9.43 4.64 -4.14
N ALA A 16 -9.28 3.41 -4.64
CA ALA A 16 -9.86 2.22 -4.04
C ALA A 16 -9.24 1.94 -2.67
N VAL A 17 -7.91 1.92 -2.56
CA VAL A 17 -7.20 1.75 -1.28
C VAL A 17 -7.54 2.91 -0.34
N GLY A 18 -7.63 4.14 -0.85
CA GLY A 18 -8.04 5.30 -0.06
C GLY A 18 -9.43 5.14 0.54
N PHE A 19 -10.39 4.61 -0.23
CA PHE A 19 -11.72 4.28 0.27
C PHE A 19 -11.70 3.16 1.31
N ILE A 20 -10.98 2.06 1.04
CA ILE A 20 -10.90 0.89 1.92
C ILE A 20 -10.33 1.27 3.30
N PHE A 21 -9.28 2.08 3.33
CA PHE A 21 -8.63 2.52 4.57
C PHE A 21 -9.19 3.83 5.14
N SER A 22 -10.21 4.42 4.50
CA SER A 22 -10.85 5.62 5.03
C SER A 22 -11.58 5.32 6.35
N PRO A 23 -11.62 6.28 7.29
CA PRO A 23 -12.42 6.14 8.52
C PRO A 23 -13.93 6.21 8.27
N TRP A 24 -14.36 6.64 7.08
CA TRP A 24 -15.77 6.79 6.74
C TRP A 24 -16.49 5.42 6.70
N ARG A 25 -17.75 5.40 7.14
CA ARG A 25 -18.65 4.23 7.09
C ARG A 25 -20.04 4.65 6.60
N PRO A 26 -20.70 3.84 5.75
CA PRO A 26 -22.10 4.05 5.40
C PRO A 26 -22.98 4.01 6.67
N GLY A 27 -23.93 4.95 6.80
CA GLY A 27 -24.92 4.97 7.90
C GLY A 27 -24.52 5.72 9.17
N HIS A 28 -23.33 6.34 9.24
CA HIS A 28 -22.87 7.12 10.40
C HIS A 28 -23.07 8.65 10.23
N PHE A 29 -24.12 9.06 9.53
CA PHE A 29 -24.50 10.47 9.40
C PHE A 29 -25.39 10.85 10.57
N ASN A 30 -24.91 11.73 11.45
CA ASN A 30 -25.80 12.47 12.35
C ASN A 30 -26.66 13.38 11.45
N SER A 31 -27.94 13.04 11.32
CA SER A 31 -28.91 13.66 10.40
C SER A 31 -29.31 15.08 10.77
N ASP A 32 -28.83 15.59 11.89
CA ASP A 32 -29.38 16.80 12.46
C ASP A 32 -28.52 17.98 12.02
N LEU A 33 -28.89 18.53 10.85
CA LEU A 33 -28.42 19.80 10.25
C LEU A 33 -27.15 19.78 9.38
N GLU A 34 -26.67 18.63 8.89
CA GLU A 34 -25.58 18.64 7.90
C GLU A 34 -26.06 19.00 6.49
N THR A 35 -25.46 20.02 5.89
CA THR A 35 -25.70 20.33 4.48
C THR A 35 -25.08 19.27 3.57
N GLN A 36 -25.66 19.06 2.39
CA GLN A 36 -25.15 18.10 1.41
C GLN A 36 -23.68 18.38 1.02
N SER A 37 -23.29 19.66 0.93
CA SER A 37 -21.90 20.08 0.64
C SER A 37 -20.92 19.65 1.74
N GLN A 38 -21.27 19.88 3.01
CA GLN A 38 -20.45 19.44 4.15
C GLN A 38 -20.28 17.92 4.20
N SER A 39 -21.31 17.17 3.77
CA SER A 39 -21.25 15.71 3.68
C SER A 39 -20.23 15.22 2.65
N TYR A 40 -20.18 15.83 1.45
CA TYR A 40 -19.20 15.49 0.42
C TYR A 40 -17.77 15.79 0.85
N GLU A 41 -17.52 16.95 1.45
CA GLU A 41 -16.19 17.31 1.91
C GLU A 41 -15.65 16.32 2.95
N ARG A 42 -16.49 15.87 3.89
CA ARG A 42 -16.09 14.88 4.91
C ARG A 42 -15.70 13.57 4.26
N ILE A 43 -16.46 13.10 3.28
CA ILE A 43 -16.15 11.85 2.54
C ILE A 43 -14.83 11.98 1.79
N ILE A 44 -14.63 13.06 1.04
CA ILE A 44 -13.40 13.27 0.26
C ILE A 44 -12.19 13.36 1.19
N LYS A 45 -12.28 14.10 2.31
CA LYS A 45 -11.21 14.19 3.31
C LYS A 45 -10.90 12.82 3.94
N ALA A 46 -11.92 12.01 4.20
CA ALA A 46 -11.74 10.66 4.75
C ALA A 46 -11.04 9.71 3.75
N ILE A 47 -11.45 9.73 2.49
CA ILE A 47 -10.82 8.94 1.43
C ILE A 47 -9.38 9.42 1.20
N GLY A 48 -9.16 10.74 1.15
CA GLY A 48 -7.83 11.33 1.03
C GLY A 48 -6.91 10.92 2.18
N PHE A 49 -7.41 10.94 3.42
CA PHE A 49 -6.68 10.44 4.58
C PHE A 49 -6.28 8.97 4.41
N GLY A 50 -7.24 8.11 4.03
CA GLY A 50 -6.99 6.69 3.77
C GLY A 50 -5.95 6.47 2.67
N ALA A 51 -5.99 7.27 1.61
CA ALA A 51 -5.05 7.18 0.49
C ALA A 51 -3.63 7.54 0.95
N VAL A 52 -3.47 8.60 1.73
CA VAL A 52 -2.17 9.05 2.26
C VAL A 52 -1.50 7.99 3.13
N ILE A 53 -2.25 7.27 3.95
CA ILE A 53 -1.67 6.26 4.85
C ILE A 53 -1.32 4.94 4.14
N ALA A 54 -2.13 4.52 3.16
CA ALA A 54 -2.05 3.15 2.62
C ALA A 54 -1.51 3.06 1.19
N ALA A 55 -1.81 4.03 0.32
CA ALA A 55 -1.38 3.97 -1.08
C ALA A 55 0.15 4.00 -1.24
N PRO A 56 0.93 4.82 -0.49
CA PRO A 56 2.39 4.81 -0.59
C PRO A 56 3.00 3.44 -0.28
N ALA A 57 2.49 2.75 0.74
CA ALA A 57 2.99 1.45 1.16
C ALA A 57 2.84 0.40 0.04
N VAL A 58 1.65 0.33 -0.56
CA VAL A 58 1.37 -0.63 -1.65
C VAL A 58 2.09 -0.22 -2.94
N LEU A 59 1.98 1.05 -3.34
CA LEU A 59 2.51 1.47 -4.64
C LEU A 59 4.03 1.46 -4.66
N PHE A 60 4.71 1.96 -3.61
CA PHE A 60 6.17 1.94 -3.62
C PHE A 60 6.72 0.52 -3.54
N HIS A 61 6.03 -0.39 -2.84
CA HIS A 61 6.33 -1.82 -2.87
C HIS A 61 6.27 -2.39 -4.30
N GLU A 62 5.15 -2.22 -5.00
CA GLU A 62 4.99 -2.72 -6.37
C GLU A 62 5.95 -2.05 -7.35
N LEU A 63 6.13 -0.73 -7.23
CA LEU A 63 7.05 0.01 -8.08
C LEU A 63 8.51 -0.40 -7.85
N ALA A 64 8.90 -0.82 -6.64
CA ALA A 64 10.23 -1.33 -6.37
C ALA A 64 10.49 -2.64 -7.13
N HIS A 65 9.54 -3.58 -7.16
CA HIS A 65 9.62 -4.77 -8.01
C HIS A 65 9.80 -4.37 -9.48
N LYS A 66 8.97 -3.45 -9.96
CA LYS A 66 9.01 -2.97 -11.35
C LYS A 66 10.37 -2.36 -11.70
N PHE A 67 10.85 -1.42 -10.89
CA PHE A 67 12.10 -0.70 -11.20
C PHE A 67 13.31 -1.61 -11.14
N LEU A 68 13.38 -2.53 -10.17
CA LEU A 68 14.49 -3.48 -10.11
C LEU A 68 14.45 -4.48 -11.27
N ALA A 69 13.25 -4.95 -11.66
CA ALA A 69 13.09 -5.81 -12.84
C ALA A 69 13.55 -5.10 -14.12
N LEU A 70 13.15 -3.83 -14.32
CA LEU A 70 13.60 -3.03 -15.46
C LEU A 70 15.11 -2.80 -15.44
N HIS A 71 15.71 -2.62 -14.25
CA HIS A 71 17.16 -2.49 -14.11
C HIS A 71 17.92 -3.75 -14.58
N PHE A 72 17.36 -4.94 -14.32
CA PHE A 72 17.92 -6.20 -14.85
C PHE A 72 17.60 -6.46 -16.33
N GLY A 73 16.94 -5.54 -17.03
CA GLY A 73 16.58 -5.70 -18.44
C GLY A 73 15.33 -6.55 -18.67
N PHE A 74 14.55 -6.85 -17.61
CA PHE A 74 13.27 -7.54 -17.76
C PHE A 74 12.18 -6.56 -18.20
N THR A 75 11.11 -7.11 -18.76
CA THR A 75 9.86 -6.37 -18.96
C THR A 75 9.04 -6.45 -17.67
N ALA A 76 8.48 -5.31 -17.24
CA ALA A 76 7.69 -5.25 -16.03
C ALA A 76 6.53 -4.25 -16.18
N THR A 77 5.31 -4.70 -15.91
CA THR A 77 4.07 -3.90 -16.02
C THR A 77 3.24 -4.01 -14.76
N TYR A 78 2.87 -2.86 -14.21
CA TYR A 78 1.95 -2.76 -13.09
C TYR A 78 0.51 -3.01 -13.57
N SER A 79 -0.27 -3.71 -12.75
CA SER A 79 -1.71 -3.87 -12.96
C SER A 79 -2.45 -3.80 -11.62
N ALA A 80 -3.60 -3.13 -11.62
CA ALA A 80 -4.50 -3.14 -10.47
C ALA A 80 -5.19 -4.51 -10.39
N SER A 81 -5.28 -5.06 -9.18
CA SER A 81 -5.99 -6.31 -8.94
C SER A 81 -7.45 -6.00 -8.67
N PHE A 82 -8.28 -5.93 -9.72
CA PHE A 82 -9.70 -5.60 -9.56
C PHE A 82 -10.44 -6.55 -8.62
N ILE A 83 -10.08 -7.84 -8.63
CA ILE A 83 -10.61 -8.84 -7.69
C ILE A 83 -10.18 -8.52 -6.26
N GLY A 84 -8.89 -8.24 -6.04
CA GLY A 84 -8.40 -7.89 -4.71
C GLY A 84 -8.99 -6.58 -4.18
N LEU A 85 -9.12 -5.56 -5.03
CA LEU A 85 -9.80 -4.31 -4.70
C LEU A 85 -11.28 -4.55 -4.35
N ALA A 86 -11.99 -5.37 -5.12
CA ALA A 86 -13.38 -5.72 -4.83
C ALA A 86 -13.52 -6.46 -3.49
N ILE A 87 -12.61 -7.40 -3.19
CA ILE A 87 -12.54 -8.08 -1.89
C ILE A 87 -12.28 -7.06 -0.78
N GLY A 88 -11.32 -6.15 -0.94
CA GLY A 88 -11.02 -5.12 0.05
C GLY A 88 -12.21 -4.20 0.33
N ILE A 89 -12.95 -3.80 -0.72
CA ILE A 89 -14.19 -3.03 -0.60
C ILE A 89 -15.27 -3.84 0.14
N ALA A 90 -15.46 -5.11 -0.22
CA ALA A 90 -16.44 -5.97 0.44
C ALA A 90 -16.10 -6.16 1.93
N LEU A 91 -14.84 -6.45 2.26
CA LEU A 91 -14.38 -6.57 3.65
C LEU A 91 -14.63 -5.29 4.44
N LYS A 92 -14.32 -4.12 3.87
CA LYS A 92 -14.63 -2.82 4.47
C LYS A 92 -16.12 -2.63 4.78
N LEU A 93 -17.02 -3.13 3.92
CA LEU A 93 -18.47 -2.99 4.09
C LEU A 93 -19.06 -4.02 5.07
N PHE A 94 -18.56 -5.25 5.09
CA PHE A 94 -19.18 -6.36 5.80
C PHE A 94 -18.47 -6.78 7.10
N SER A 95 -17.17 -6.48 7.26
CA SER A 95 -16.41 -6.88 8.46
C SER A 95 -15.28 -5.89 8.74
N PRO A 96 -15.45 -4.93 9.68
CA PRO A 96 -14.40 -4.02 10.09
C PRO A 96 -13.37 -4.74 10.96
N GLY A 97 -12.56 -5.58 10.33
CA GLY A 97 -11.47 -6.34 10.94
C GLY A 97 -10.20 -6.27 10.10
N PHE A 98 -9.30 -7.22 10.28
CA PHE A 98 -8.07 -7.33 9.48
C PHE A 98 -8.39 -7.48 7.99
N ILE A 99 -7.95 -6.53 7.17
CA ILE A 99 -8.18 -6.53 5.72
C ILE A 99 -6.86 -6.91 5.04
N PHE A 100 -6.76 -8.14 4.56
CA PHE A 100 -5.65 -8.58 3.71
C PHE A 100 -6.17 -8.90 2.31
N PHE A 101 -5.66 -8.18 1.32
CA PHE A 101 -5.97 -8.32 -0.09
C PHE A 101 -4.79 -7.78 -0.90
N LEU A 102 -4.68 -8.22 -2.16
CA LEU A 102 -3.68 -7.70 -3.09
C LEU A 102 -4.30 -6.55 -3.88
N PRO A 103 -3.87 -5.29 -3.74
CA PRO A 103 -4.48 -4.15 -4.43
C PRO A 103 -4.01 -4.02 -5.88
N GLY A 104 -2.80 -4.51 -6.15
CA GLY A 104 -2.15 -4.52 -7.46
C GLY A 104 -1.05 -5.56 -7.47
N TYR A 105 -0.43 -5.73 -8.63
CA TYR A 105 0.73 -6.60 -8.81
C TYR A 105 1.55 -6.11 -10.02
N VAL A 106 2.83 -6.48 -10.05
CA VAL A 106 3.67 -6.29 -11.23
C VAL A 106 3.89 -7.61 -11.95
N SER A 107 3.48 -7.66 -13.22
CA SER A 107 3.80 -8.75 -14.13
C SER A 107 5.22 -8.57 -14.64
N ILE A 108 6.09 -9.55 -14.40
CA ILE A 108 7.49 -9.53 -14.80
C ILE A 108 7.73 -10.65 -15.81
N SER A 109 8.41 -10.34 -16.90
CA SER A 109 8.78 -11.31 -17.94
C SER A 109 10.16 -11.00 -18.51
N GLY A 110 11.01 -12.02 -18.56
CA GLY A 110 12.39 -11.90 -19.00
C GLY A 110 13.16 -13.19 -18.75
N HIS A 111 14.41 -13.24 -19.21
CA HIS A 111 15.34 -14.33 -18.94
C HIS A 111 16.40 -13.84 -17.98
N GLY A 112 16.50 -14.48 -16.81
CA GLY A 112 17.44 -14.09 -15.76
C GLY A 112 17.75 -15.25 -14.85
N THR A 113 18.73 -15.07 -13.97
CA THR A 113 19.10 -16.07 -12.98
C THR A 113 18.04 -16.15 -11.87
N PRO A 114 17.92 -17.28 -11.16
CA PRO A 114 17.04 -17.37 -10.00
C PRO A 114 17.30 -16.24 -9.00
N LEU A 115 18.57 -15.93 -8.74
CA LEU A 115 18.98 -14.84 -7.84
C LEU A 115 18.44 -13.48 -8.29
N GLN A 116 18.43 -13.17 -9.60
CA GLN A 116 17.86 -11.90 -10.08
C GLN A 116 16.35 -11.83 -9.79
N PHE A 117 15.60 -12.90 -10.04
CA PHE A 117 14.18 -12.95 -9.70
C PHE A 117 13.95 -12.87 -8.18
N GLY A 118 14.83 -13.49 -7.39
CA GLY A 118 14.82 -13.40 -5.93
C GLY A 118 15.04 -11.98 -5.42
N LEU A 119 16.02 -11.28 -5.96
CA LEU A 119 16.29 -9.86 -5.63
C LEU A 119 15.12 -8.96 -6.03
N VAL A 120 14.50 -9.21 -7.19
CA VAL A 120 13.27 -8.52 -7.60
C VAL A 120 12.15 -8.76 -6.60
N ALA A 121 11.91 -9.99 -6.18
CA ALA A 121 10.93 -10.30 -5.14
C ALA A 121 11.27 -9.63 -3.79
N LEU A 122 12.54 -9.53 -3.42
CA LEU A 122 12.94 -8.88 -2.18
C LEU A 122 12.77 -7.34 -2.19
N ALA A 123 12.75 -6.71 -3.38
CA ALA A 123 12.71 -5.25 -3.51
C ALA A 123 11.49 -4.60 -2.83
N GLY A 124 10.29 -5.14 -3.07
CA GLY A 124 9.06 -4.64 -2.47
C GLY A 124 9.08 -4.68 -0.93
N PRO A 125 9.34 -5.84 -0.30
CA PRO A 125 9.50 -5.94 1.15
C PRO A 125 10.52 -4.96 1.72
N LEU A 126 11.69 -4.81 1.09
CA LEU A 126 12.71 -3.87 1.57
C LEU A 126 12.26 -2.41 1.47
N THR A 127 11.48 -2.04 0.45
CA THR A 127 10.86 -0.71 0.36
C THR A 127 9.89 -0.46 1.51
N ASN A 128 9.07 -1.45 1.87
CA ASN A 128 8.19 -1.34 3.05
C ASN A 128 8.97 -1.24 4.35
N LEU A 129 10.06 -1.99 4.50
CA LEU A 129 10.96 -1.85 5.66
C LEU A 129 11.54 -0.44 5.75
N ALA A 130 12.01 0.12 4.63
CA ALA A 130 12.54 1.49 4.59
C ALA A 130 11.47 2.53 4.98
N LEU A 131 10.26 2.41 4.44
CA LEU A 131 9.13 3.28 4.79
C LEU A 131 8.75 3.14 6.27
N PHE A 132 8.72 1.91 6.81
CA PHE A 132 8.51 1.68 8.23
C PHE A 132 9.52 2.45 9.09
N LEU A 133 10.81 2.38 8.75
CA LEU A 133 11.86 3.09 9.49
C LEU A 133 11.69 4.61 9.40
N ILE A 134 11.33 5.15 8.23
CA ILE A 134 11.05 6.58 8.04
C ILE A 134 9.89 7.01 8.95
N PHE A 135 8.75 6.30 8.90
CA PHE A 135 7.58 6.65 9.70
C PHE A 135 7.80 6.40 11.20
N LEU A 136 8.62 5.42 11.58
CA LEU A 136 9.04 5.22 12.97
C LEU A 136 9.82 6.43 13.51
N ILE A 137 10.74 6.99 12.71
CA ILE A 137 11.49 8.19 13.09
C ILE A 137 10.54 9.39 13.22
N LEU A 138 9.64 9.59 12.24
CA LEU A 138 8.66 10.69 12.28
C LEU A 138 7.72 10.59 13.48
N ALA A 139 7.26 9.38 13.81
CA ALA A 139 6.44 9.12 14.98
C ALA A 139 7.18 9.46 16.29
N LYS A 140 8.46 9.07 16.42
CA LYS A 140 9.29 9.40 17.59
C LYS A 140 9.53 10.91 17.72
N ILE A 141 9.82 11.61 16.63
CA ILE A 141 9.98 13.07 16.62
C ILE A 141 8.67 13.74 17.07
N SER A 142 7.54 13.30 16.52
CA SER A 142 6.21 13.79 16.88
C SER A 142 5.91 13.62 18.37
N ALA A 143 6.24 12.46 18.96
CA ALA A 143 6.03 12.19 20.38
C ALA A 143 6.90 13.08 21.29
N ASN A 144 8.14 13.37 20.88
CA ASN A 144 9.07 14.21 21.65
C ASN A 144 8.81 15.72 21.50
N GLN A 145 8.11 16.15 20.44
CA GLN A 145 7.85 17.55 20.14
C GLN A 145 6.34 17.81 19.92
N PRO A 146 5.52 17.74 20.98
CA PRO A 146 4.06 17.74 20.86
C PRO A 146 3.46 19.01 20.24
N ASN A 147 4.17 20.15 20.29
CA ASN A 147 3.73 21.43 19.74
C ASN A 147 4.28 21.74 18.34
N SER A 148 5.01 20.81 17.71
CA SER A 148 5.61 21.01 16.38
C SER A 148 4.59 20.87 15.25
N SER A 149 4.91 21.37 14.05
CA SER A 149 4.07 21.10 12.87
C SER A 149 4.04 19.61 12.49
N ILE A 150 5.07 18.83 12.86
CA ILE A 150 5.18 17.40 12.57
C ILE A 150 4.20 16.59 13.45
N SER A 151 3.99 17.02 14.70
CA SER A 151 3.09 16.32 15.64
C SER A 151 1.62 16.39 15.24
N LYS A 152 1.23 17.38 14.42
CA LYS A 152 -0.12 17.48 13.83
C LYS A 152 -0.50 16.25 13.01
N TYR A 153 0.47 15.51 12.50
CA TYR A 153 0.28 14.32 11.66
C TYR A 153 0.65 13.02 12.39
N SER A 154 0.76 13.04 13.73
CA SER A 154 1.14 11.90 14.57
C SER A 154 0.39 10.61 14.22
N ILE A 155 -0.93 10.71 14.03
CA ILE A 155 -1.79 9.58 13.67
C ILE A 155 -1.43 8.97 12.31
N ILE A 156 -1.06 9.81 11.32
CA ILE A 156 -0.63 9.34 10.00
C ILE A 156 0.68 8.57 10.14
N TRP A 157 1.64 9.10 10.90
CA TRP A 157 2.93 8.42 11.13
C TRP A 157 2.75 7.07 11.80
N GLU A 158 1.93 6.98 12.84
CA GLU A 158 1.68 5.73 13.58
C GLU A 158 0.99 4.66 12.72
N ILE A 159 -0.02 5.05 11.94
CA ILE A 159 -0.73 4.12 11.06
C ILE A 159 0.15 3.69 9.90
N SER A 160 0.80 4.63 9.20
CA SER A 160 1.68 4.32 8.06
C SER A 160 2.86 3.45 8.49
N LYS A 161 3.46 3.70 9.66
CA LYS A 161 4.47 2.84 10.28
C LYS A 161 3.94 1.41 10.42
N SER A 162 2.76 1.26 11.01
CA SER A 162 2.16 -0.06 11.28
C SER A 162 1.83 -0.82 9.99
N ILE A 163 1.23 -0.15 8.99
CA ILE A 163 0.92 -0.73 7.68
C ILE A 163 2.20 -1.26 7.00
N ASN A 164 3.25 -0.43 6.94
CA ASN A 164 4.49 -0.80 6.28
C ASN A 164 5.21 -1.96 7.00
N LEU A 165 5.21 -1.98 8.34
CA LEU A 165 5.77 -3.09 9.11
C LEU A 165 5.02 -4.39 8.83
N TRP A 166 3.69 -4.34 8.84
CA TRP A 166 2.87 -5.51 8.55
C TRP A 166 3.12 -6.04 7.14
N LEU A 167 3.10 -5.17 6.12
CA LEU A 167 3.35 -5.59 4.75
C LEU A 167 4.76 -6.14 4.56
N PHE A 168 5.78 -5.61 5.25
CA PHE A 168 7.12 -6.19 5.25
C PHE A 168 7.11 -7.60 5.84
N ILE A 169 6.56 -7.76 7.05
CA ILE A 169 6.55 -9.07 7.74
C ILE A 169 5.81 -10.10 6.90
N PHE A 170 4.59 -9.79 6.43
CA PHE A 170 3.79 -10.73 5.64
C PHE A 170 4.49 -11.11 4.35
N ASN A 171 4.95 -10.14 3.56
CA ASN A 171 5.60 -10.46 2.28
C ASN A 171 6.97 -11.13 2.44
N MET A 172 7.57 -11.15 3.64
CA MET A 172 8.77 -11.95 3.89
C MET A 172 8.48 -13.38 4.33
N LEU A 173 7.22 -13.80 4.53
CA LEU A 173 6.93 -15.18 4.89
C LEU A 173 7.15 -16.12 3.67
N PRO A 174 7.68 -17.35 3.88
CA PRO A 174 7.88 -18.34 2.82
C PRO A 174 6.57 -19.03 2.42
N ILE A 175 5.52 -18.26 2.15
CA ILE A 175 4.18 -18.76 1.79
C ILE A 175 3.93 -18.53 0.30
N PRO A 176 3.46 -19.54 -0.47
CA PRO A 176 3.14 -19.38 -1.88
C PRO A 176 2.22 -18.17 -2.13
N GLY A 177 2.58 -17.35 -3.12
CA GLY A 177 1.87 -16.10 -3.45
C GLY A 177 2.47 -14.84 -2.82
N LEU A 178 3.32 -14.96 -1.80
CA LEU A 178 4.07 -13.85 -1.21
C LEU A 178 5.48 -13.76 -1.79
N ASP A 179 6.11 -12.59 -1.66
CA ASP A 179 7.44 -12.34 -2.24
C ASP A 179 8.54 -13.20 -1.63
N GLY A 180 8.48 -13.40 -0.32
CA GLY A 180 9.44 -14.16 0.47
C GLY A 180 9.59 -15.58 -0.06
N PHE A 181 8.49 -16.20 -0.50
CA PHE A 181 8.54 -17.52 -1.13
C PHE A 181 9.45 -17.55 -2.36
N LYS A 182 9.32 -16.56 -3.27
CA LYS A 182 10.18 -16.47 -4.47
C LYS A 182 11.63 -16.17 -4.09
N PHE A 183 11.83 -15.28 -3.11
CA PHE A 183 13.17 -14.94 -2.63
C PHE A 183 13.89 -16.16 -2.04
N TYR A 184 13.28 -16.87 -1.08
CA TYR A 184 13.94 -18.03 -0.47
C TYR A 184 14.12 -19.18 -1.46
N ALA A 185 13.15 -19.42 -2.36
CA ALA A 185 13.30 -20.42 -3.41
C ALA A 185 14.52 -20.13 -4.31
N SER A 186 14.78 -18.85 -4.62
CA SER A 186 15.95 -18.45 -5.43
C SER A 186 17.30 -18.73 -4.78
N LEU A 187 17.35 -18.83 -3.45
CA LEU A 187 18.59 -19.15 -2.71
C LEU A 187 18.88 -20.65 -2.68
N LEU A 188 17.88 -21.48 -3.01
CA LEU A 188 17.96 -22.95 -2.95
C LEU A 188 18.14 -23.59 -4.34
N SER A 189 18.16 -22.77 -5.40
CA SER A 189 18.24 -23.15 -6.82
C SER A 189 19.59 -22.79 -7.42
#